data_AF-A0A6G0YN51-F1
#
_entry.id   AF-A0A6G0YN51-F1
#
_cell.length_a   1.000
_cell.length_b   1.000
_cell.length_c   1.000
_cell.angle_alpha   90.00
_cell.angle_beta   90.00
_cell.angle_gamma   90.00
#
_symmetry.space_group_name_H-M   'P 1'
#
loop_
_entity.id
_entity.type
_entity.pdbx_description
1 polymer ?
#
loop_
_entity_poly.entity_id
_entity_poly.type
_entity_poly.pdbx_seq_one_letter_code
_entity_poly.pdbx_strand_id
1 'polypeptide(L)'
;MAEFEKPAILKLDGDVEANFEVFRQEVEIFFIATETTKKSKETQVARLLNIMGAEARKIYFQIKEDIEEQSVSAILDALKSRCIPKRNLVMSQFKFFQRRQNQSEPFDKYYTDLKELVKHCQFKDAEKQLL
;
A
#
# COMPACT_ATOMS: atom_id res chain seq x y z
N MET A 1 -32.49 -4.84 1.27
CA MET A 1 -31.44 -3.97 0.70
C MET A 1 -30.11 -4.61 1.07
N ALA A 2 -29.20 -4.84 0.12
CA ALA A 2 -27.90 -5.38 0.46
C ALA A 2 -27.15 -4.34 1.32
N GLU A 3 -26.87 -4.71 2.57
CA GLU A 3 -26.13 -3.88 3.51
C GLU A 3 -24.65 -4.19 3.30
N PHE A 4 -23.95 -3.29 2.60
CA PHE A 4 -22.53 -3.44 2.34
C PHE A 4 -21.72 -2.78 3.44
N GLU A 5 -20.76 -3.51 4.01
CA GLU A 5 -19.88 -2.96 5.04
C GLU A 5 -18.97 -1.89 4.44
N LYS A 6 -18.90 -0.74 5.12
CA LYS A 6 -18.00 0.35 4.73
C LYS A 6 -16.56 -0.05 5.08
N PRO A 7 -15.57 0.19 4.20
CA PRO A 7 -14.16 -0.05 4.50
C PRO A 7 -13.70 0.66 5.77
N ALA A 8 -12.72 0.08 6.44
CA ALA A 8 -12.06 0.77 7.54
C ALA A 8 -11.37 2.05 7.04
N ILE A 9 -11.22 3.04 7.92
CA ILE A 9 -10.45 4.25 7.57
C ILE A 9 -8.97 3.93 7.38
N LEU A 10 -8.27 4.69 6.55
CA LEU A 10 -6.84 4.51 6.35
C LEU A 10 -6.07 4.81 7.65
N LYS A 11 -5.33 3.82 8.15
CA LYS A 11 -4.44 3.95 9.30
C LYS A 11 -3.06 4.37 8.84
N LEU A 12 -2.57 5.48 9.39
CA LEU A 12 -1.26 6.06 9.07
C LEU A 12 -0.23 5.81 10.17
N ASP A 13 -0.53 4.90 11.09
CA ASP A 13 0.33 4.44 12.18
C ASP A 13 0.76 2.97 11.96
N GLY A 14 1.90 2.59 12.56
CA GLY A 14 2.44 1.23 12.45
C GLY A 14 3.00 0.93 11.04
N ASP A 15 2.65 -0.24 10.50
CA ASP A 15 3.01 -0.63 9.13
C ASP A 15 2.08 0.07 8.12
N VAL A 16 2.41 1.33 7.80
CA VAL A 16 1.63 2.18 6.89
C VAL A 16 1.49 1.56 5.50
N GLU A 17 2.47 0.80 5.02
CA GLU A 17 2.38 0.17 3.71
C GLU A 17 1.37 -0.97 3.70
N ALA A 18 1.46 -1.89 4.65
CA ALA A 18 0.49 -2.98 4.76
C ALA A 18 -0.94 -2.43 4.97
N ASN A 19 -1.09 -1.43 5.84
CA ASN A 19 -2.36 -0.76 6.09
C ASN A 19 -2.93 -0.11 4.82
N PHE A 20 -2.07 0.50 3.99
CA PHE A 20 -2.49 1.13 2.74
C PHE A 20 -2.97 0.09 1.71
N GLU A 21 -2.27 -1.04 1.58
CA GLU A 21 -2.69 -2.11 0.66
C GLU A 21 -4.02 -2.73 1.06
N VAL A 22 -4.24 -2.99 2.35
CA VAL A 22 -5.52 -3.48 2.86
C VAL A 22 -6.63 -2.46 2.58
N PHE A 23 -6.40 -1.18 2.91
CA PHE A 23 -7.35 -0.11 2.66
C PHE A 23 -7.74 0.01 1.17
N ARG A 24 -6.74 -0.04 0.28
CA ARG A 24 -6.97 0.00 -1.18
C ARG A 24 -7.86 -1.13 -1.64
N GLN A 25 -7.58 -2.36 -1.21
CA GLN A 25 -8.37 -3.55 -1.56
C GLN A 25 -9.81 -3.44 -1.05
N GLU A 26 -10.01 -3.03 0.21
CA GLU A 26 -11.35 -2.88 0.78
C GLU A 26 -12.17 -1.80 0.05
N VAL A 27 -11.54 -0.68 -0.32
CA VAL A 27 -12.18 0.38 -1.10
C VAL A 27 -12.59 -0.12 -2.49
N GLU A 28 -11.70 -0.84 -3.19
CA GLU A 28 -11.99 -1.40 -4.52
C GLU A 28 -13.18 -2.38 -4.46
N ILE A 29 -13.17 -3.29 -3.47
CA ILE A 29 -14.28 -4.23 -3.23
C ILE A 29 -15.59 -3.47 -2.96
N PHE A 30 -15.57 -2.50 -2.06
CA PHE A 30 -16.74 -1.69 -1.73
C PHE A 30 -17.27 -0.92 -2.94
N PHE A 31 -16.38 -0.40 -3.78
CA PHE A 31 -16.76 0.38 -4.96
C PHE A 31 -17.43 -0.49 -6.01
N ILE A 32 -16.95 -1.72 -6.20
CA ILE A 32 -17.58 -2.70 -7.08
C ILE A 32 -18.93 -3.13 -6.51
N ALA A 33 -18.98 -3.50 -5.23
CA ALA A 33 -20.18 -4.02 -4.57
C ALA A 33 -21.34 -3.00 -4.55
N THR A 34 -21.01 -1.71 -4.38
CA THR A 34 -22.01 -0.61 -4.35
C THR A 34 -22.25 0.03 -5.72
N GLU A 35 -21.73 -0.57 -6.79
CA GLU A 35 -21.75 -0.05 -8.16
C GLU A 35 -21.24 1.40 -8.28
N THR A 36 -20.36 1.81 -7.37
CA THR A 36 -19.70 3.12 -7.40
C THR A 36 -18.93 3.30 -8.71
N THR A 37 -18.34 2.22 -9.22
CA THR A 37 -17.61 2.20 -10.48
C THR A 37 -18.45 2.63 -11.70
N LYS A 38 -19.78 2.53 -11.62
CA LYS A 38 -20.71 2.98 -12.69
C LYS A 38 -21.11 4.46 -12.57
N LYS A 39 -20.71 5.15 -11.50
CA LYS A 39 -21.06 6.57 -11.23
C LYS A 39 -20.01 7.52 -11.83
N SER A 40 -20.34 8.82 -11.85
CA SER A 40 -19.40 9.86 -12.32
C SER A 40 -18.12 9.87 -11.50
N LYS A 41 -17.00 10.30 -12.10
CA LYS A 41 -15.71 10.41 -11.40
C LYS A 41 -15.82 11.27 -10.14
N GLU A 42 -16.57 12.37 -10.16
CA GLU A 42 -16.74 13.20 -8.95
C GLU A 42 -17.42 12.43 -7.82
N THR A 43 -18.44 11.61 -8.14
CA THR A 43 -19.13 10.79 -7.15
C THR A 43 -18.21 9.74 -6.53
N GLN A 44 -17.38 9.10 -7.36
CA GLN A 44 -16.41 8.10 -6.90
C GLN A 44 -15.37 8.74 -5.97
N VAL A 45 -14.82 9.89 -6.36
CA VAL A 45 -13.87 10.66 -5.56
C VAL A 45 -14.50 11.11 -4.24
N ALA A 46 -15.72 11.65 -4.26
CA ALA A 46 -16.43 12.06 -3.05
C ALA A 46 -16.64 10.89 -2.07
N ARG A 47 -16.96 9.69 -2.58
CA ARG A 47 -17.07 8.48 -1.76
C ARG A 47 -15.72 8.08 -1.16
N LEU A 48 -14.64 8.12 -1.94
CA LEU A 48 -13.29 7.83 -1.45
C LEU A 48 -12.90 8.80 -0.32
N LEU A 49 -13.11 10.10 -0.52
CA LEU A 49 -12.83 11.13 0.49
C LEU A 49 -13.66 10.91 1.77
N ASN A 50 -14.88 10.40 1.66
CA ASN A 50 -15.73 10.06 2.81
C ASN A 50 -15.19 8.86 3.62
N ILE A 51 -14.56 7.88 2.95
CA ILE A 51 -14.10 6.64 3.56
C ILE A 51 -12.68 6.76 4.14
N MET A 52 -11.77 7.53 3.51
CA MET A 52 -10.35 7.55 3.88
C MET A 52 -10.00 8.07 5.29
N GLY A 53 -10.94 8.71 5.99
CA GLY A 53 -10.71 9.29 7.33
C GLY A 53 -10.09 10.69 7.31
N ALA A 54 -10.07 11.35 8.45
CA ALA A 54 -9.70 12.77 8.56
C ALA A 54 -8.22 13.03 8.25
N GLU A 55 -7.30 12.20 8.76
CA GLU A 55 -5.86 12.39 8.56
C GLU A 55 -5.44 12.19 7.10
N ALA A 56 -5.90 11.10 6.46
CA ALA A 56 -5.65 10.88 5.04
C ALA A 56 -6.24 12.01 4.18
N ARG A 57 -7.42 12.54 4.56
CA ARG A 57 -8.06 13.66 3.85
C ARG A 57 -7.27 14.95 3.98
N LYS A 58 -6.64 15.24 5.12
CA LYS A 58 -5.72 16.38 5.28
C LYS A 58 -4.55 16.27 4.30
N ILE A 59 -3.94 15.09 4.20
CA ILE A 59 -2.83 14.83 3.26
C ILE A 59 -3.30 15.01 1.82
N TYR A 60 -4.47 14.46 1.45
CA TYR A 60 -5.06 14.67 0.13
C TYR A 60 -5.18 16.16 -0.21
N PHE A 61 -5.72 16.98 0.70
CA PHE A 61 -5.88 18.42 0.44
C PHE A 61 -4.56 19.17 0.29
N GLN A 62 -3.45 18.65 0.83
CA GLN A 62 -2.12 19.22 0.63
C GLN A 62 -1.53 18.89 -0.75
N ILE A 63 -1.94 17.77 -1.35
CA ILE A 63 -1.34 17.25 -2.59
C ILE A 63 -2.29 17.29 -3.79
N LYS A 64 -3.56 17.68 -3.61
CA LYS A 64 -4.58 17.62 -4.67
C LYS A 64 -4.22 18.39 -5.94
N GLU A 65 -3.46 19.48 -5.81
CA GLU A 65 -3.03 20.32 -6.93
C GLU A 65 -1.93 19.62 -7.77
N ASP A 66 -1.19 18.67 -7.17
CA ASP A 66 -0.17 17.87 -7.86
C ASP A 66 -0.79 16.70 -8.66
N ILE A 67 -2.11 16.47 -8.53
CA ILE A 67 -2.81 15.35 -9.17
C ILE A 67 -3.47 15.85 -10.45
N GLU A 68 -2.90 15.50 -11.61
CA GLU A 68 -3.37 15.91 -12.94
C GLU A 68 -4.84 15.51 -13.20
N GLU A 69 -5.22 14.30 -12.81
CA GLU A 69 -6.58 13.78 -12.98
C GLU A 69 -7.18 13.30 -11.66
N GLN A 70 -8.29 13.92 -11.24
CA GLN A 70 -9.04 13.54 -10.04
C GLN A 70 -9.81 12.24 -10.26
N SER A 71 -9.10 11.11 -10.25
CA SER A 71 -9.64 9.76 -10.28
C SER A 71 -9.30 9.02 -8.98
N VAL A 72 -10.10 8.00 -8.65
CA VAL A 72 -9.87 7.17 -7.44
C VAL A 72 -8.46 6.57 -7.44
N SER A 73 -8.03 6.03 -8.58
CA SER A 73 -6.69 5.44 -8.72
C SER A 73 -5.59 6.48 -8.54
N ALA A 74 -5.68 7.62 -9.22
CA ALA A 74 -4.66 8.66 -9.12
C ALA A 74 -4.53 9.22 -7.70
N ILE A 75 -5.65 9.39 -6.99
CA ILE A 75 -5.66 9.84 -5.60
C ILE A 75 -5.01 8.81 -4.68
N LEU A 76 -5.35 7.52 -4.84
CA LEU A 76 -4.73 6.45 -4.05
C LEU A 76 -3.22 6.35 -4.32
N ASP A 77 -2.79 6.44 -5.58
CA ASP A 77 -1.36 6.37 -5.92
C ASP A 77 -0.58 7.60 -5.38
N ALA A 78 -1.17 8.80 -5.45
CA ALA A 78 -0.58 10.01 -4.88
C ALA A 78 -0.48 9.94 -3.34
N LEU A 79 -1.54 9.45 -2.67
CA LEU A 79 -1.52 9.20 -1.23
C LEU A 79 -0.45 8.17 -0.86
N LYS A 80 -0.36 7.06 -1.61
CA LYS A 80 0.65 6.03 -1.39
C LYS A 80 2.07 6.61 -1.43
N SER A 81 2.37 7.41 -2.46
CA SER A 81 3.67 8.05 -2.65
C SER A 81 4.05 9.02 -1.51
N ARG A 82 3.05 9.63 -0.86
CA ARG A 82 3.25 10.64 0.19
C ARG A 82 3.27 10.02 1.59
N CYS A 83 2.40 9.06 1.86
CA CYS A 83 2.28 8.40 3.17
C CYS A 83 3.34 7.32 3.36
N ILE A 84 3.75 6.65 2.29
CA ILE A 84 4.75 5.59 2.36
C ILE A 84 6.08 6.21 1.91
N PRO A 85 7.05 6.43 2.82
CA PRO A 85 8.35 6.94 2.43
C PRO A 85 8.94 6.01 1.37
N LYS A 86 9.51 6.60 0.31
CA LYS A 86 10.23 5.83 -0.72
C LYS A 86 11.23 4.94 -0.01
N ARG A 87 11.03 3.62 -0.10
CA ARG A 87 11.97 2.64 0.45
C ARG A 87 13.36 2.96 -0.08
N ASN A 88 14.31 3.12 0.84
CA ASN A 88 15.70 3.27 0.46
C ASN A 88 16.19 1.93 -0.08
N LEU A 89 16.21 1.80 -1.40
CA LEU A 89 16.60 0.60 -2.12
C LEU A 89 17.99 0.09 -1.66
N VAL A 90 18.95 1.01 -1.50
CA VAL A 90 20.31 0.68 -1.05
C VAL A 90 20.29 0.07 0.34
N MET A 91 19.48 0.63 1.25
CA MET A 91 19.33 0.08 2.60
C MET A 91 18.67 -1.30 2.60
N SER A 92 17.64 -1.52 1.77
CA SER A 92 17.00 -2.83 1.64
C SER A 92 17.97 -3.88 1.13
N GLN A 93 18.70 -3.57 0.05
CA GLN A 93 19.70 -4.46 -0.54
C GLN A 93 20.84 -4.74 0.46
N PHE A 94 21.30 -3.72 1.17
CA PHE A 94 22.31 -3.87 2.21
C PHE A 94 21.85 -4.83 3.31
N LYS A 95 20.62 -4.67 3.82
CA LYS A 95 20.04 -5.60 4.82
C LYS A 95 19.95 -7.03 4.30
N PHE A 96 19.54 -7.21 3.05
CA PHE A 96 19.50 -8.53 2.41
C PHE A 96 20.89 -9.18 2.36
N PHE A 97 21.90 -8.48 1.83
CA PHE A 97 23.26 -9.01 1.71
C PHE A 97 23.98 -9.19 3.06
N GLN A 98 23.58 -8.44 4.08
CA GLN A 98 24.10 -8.61 5.44
C GLN A 98 23.43 -9.73 6.23
N ARG A 99 22.27 -10.26 5.79
CA ARG A 99 21.60 -11.35 6.49
C ARG A 99 22.46 -12.61 6.44
N ARG A 100 22.85 -13.11 7.62
CA ARG A 100 23.61 -14.36 7.82
C ARG A 100 22.83 -15.30 8.73
N GLN A 101 22.84 -16.59 8.43
CA GLN A 101 22.23 -17.61 9.29
C GLN A 101 22.97 -17.66 10.63
N ASN A 102 22.23 -17.63 11.73
CA ASN A 102 22.83 -17.76 13.07
C ASN A 102 23.15 -19.24 13.38
N GLN A 103 24.13 -19.49 14.26
CA GLN A 103 24.57 -20.86 14.59
C GLN A 103 23.44 -21.76 15.09
N SER A 104 22.44 -21.21 15.78
CA SER A 104 21.29 -21.95 16.34
C SER A 104 19.99 -21.75 15.55
N GLU A 105 20.05 -21.12 14.37
CA GLU A 105 18.87 -20.84 13.57
C GLU A 105 18.59 -21.96 12.55
N PRO A 106 17.38 -22.55 12.55
CA PRO A 106 16.97 -23.48 11.52
C PRO A 106 17.01 -22.84 10.12
N PHE A 107 17.44 -23.61 9.12
CA PHE A 107 17.53 -23.13 7.74
C PHE A 107 16.19 -22.60 7.22
N ASP A 108 15.07 -23.26 7.51
CA ASP A 108 13.75 -22.84 7.04
C ASP A 108 13.37 -21.43 7.51
N LYS A 109 13.73 -21.09 8.76
CA LYS A 109 13.51 -19.75 9.31
C LYS A 109 14.39 -18.73 8.60
N TYR A 110 15.68 -19.03 8.45
CA TYR A 110 16.63 -18.18 7.72
C TYR A 110 16.17 -17.90 6.27
N TYR A 111 15.74 -18.95 5.57
CA TYR A 111 15.25 -18.87 4.21
C TYR A 111 13.93 -18.08 4.09
N THR A 112 13.05 -18.23 5.07
CA THR A 112 11.80 -17.45 5.15
C THR A 112 12.09 -15.96 5.33
N ASP A 113 13.01 -15.60 6.23
CA ASP A 113 13.42 -14.21 6.43
C ASP A 113 14.09 -13.62 5.16
N LEU A 114 14.92 -14.39 4.46
CA LEU A 114 15.50 -13.96 3.17
C LEU A 114 14.43 -13.69 2.12
N LYS A 115 13.41 -14.55 2.03
CA LYS A 115 12.24 -14.34 1.16
C LYS A 115 11.45 -13.10 1.51
N GLU A 116 11.41 -12.69 2.76
CA GLU A 116 10.78 -11.41 3.13
C GLU A 116 11.66 -10.21 2.74
N LEU A 117 12.95 -10.27 3.04
CA LEU A 117 13.89 -9.19 2.72
C LEU A 117 14.01 -8.93 1.22
N VAL A 118 14.02 -9.97 0.40
CA VAL A 118 14.24 -9.86 -1.05
C VAL A 118 13.10 -9.12 -1.76
N LYS A 119 11.86 -9.22 -1.25
CA LYS A 119 10.68 -8.50 -1.78
C LYS A 119 10.88 -6.98 -1.79
N HIS A 120 11.74 -6.47 -0.92
CA HIS A 120 12.02 -5.04 -0.78
C HIS A 120 13.25 -4.56 -1.57
N CYS A 121 13.95 -5.46 -2.26
CA CYS A 121 15.22 -5.20 -2.92
C CYS A 121 15.13 -4.95 -4.44
N GLN A 122 13.93 -5.09 -5.02
CA GLN A 122 13.64 -4.87 -6.45
C GLN A 122 14.59 -5.61 -7.42
N PHE A 123 15.02 -6.82 -7.06
CA PHE A 123 15.94 -7.62 -7.91
C PHE A 123 15.28 -8.24 -9.15
N LYS A 124 13.96 -8.13 -9.29
CA LYS A 124 13.19 -8.65 -10.44
C LYS A 124 13.53 -10.13 -10.68
N ASP A 125 13.94 -10.48 -11.90
CA ASP A 125 14.23 -11.86 -12.29
C ASP A 125 15.42 -12.48 -11.53
N ALA A 126 16.32 -11.66 -10.98
CA ALA A 126 17.45 -12.14 -10.19
C ALA A 126 17.05 -12.65 -8.80
N GLU A 127 15.83 -12.37 -8.33
CA GLU A 127 15.33 -12.83 -7.02
C GLU A 127 15.48 -14.35 -6.83
N LYS A 128 15.16 -15.14 -7.86
CA LYS A 128 15.25 -16.61 -7.81
C LYS A 128 16.67 -17.15 -7.76
N GLN A 129 17.65 -16.36 -8.19
CA GLN A 129 19.07 -16.74 -8.20
C GLN A 129 19.78 -16.33 -6.90
N LEU A 130 19.19 -15.38 -6.17
CA LEU A 130 19.73 -14.82 -4.93
C LEU A 130 19.19 -15.52 -3.68
N LEU A 131 18.09 -16.28 -3.81
CA LEU A 131 17.49 -17.13 -2.78
C LEU A 131 18.02 -18.57 -2.88
#